data_AF-A0A8R7PJE8-F1
#
_entry.id   AF-A0A8R7PJE8-F1
#
_cell.length_a   1.000
_cell.length_b   1.000
_cell.length_c   1.000
_cell.angle_alpha   90.00
_cell.angle_beta   90.00
_cell.angle_gamma   90.00
#
_symmetry.space_group_name_H-M   'P 1'
#
loop_
_entity.id
_entity.type
_entity.pdbx_description
1 polymer ?
#
loop_
_entity_poly.entity_id
_entity_poly.type
_entity_poly.pdbx_seq_one_letter_code
_entity_poly.pdbx_strand_id
1 'polypeptide(L)'
;MTGLLTVVDAAIGWLVQTILGIFFTGQIEAWAREVGLAEDVEKLKFEMRNVEMVLAAAEGRRIENKPLAHSLDDLKELLYDSEDVMDELDYYRLQQQIEEGKGCSAPSGVNPEGSYVSSSAPSSAYELVCSATSQMTSWASCSRKRKREEEGPAQSTMLTSEIKHDISQRINGIVKGLCTIGSSVQRVLQFEVSRPTATSLESQNISNNARLTTSVPVEVKMYGRESERDKIIELLIEGGSSNLNVLPVVGIGGVGKTSLARFVCKDQRIRDHFDLQMWVCVSTDFNEVRITREILEHVCENRQEYENISNFNVLQKNLLENIRNKRFLLVLDDMWEDKDRSGWIKLLAPLKGNQVSGYMILATTRMNSVAKMVRTMDEVILSGLNEKEFWLLFKVCAFGNENYEGDPYLQSIGKQIAKALKGCPLAAQSVGALLKTSVSDKALEDSSGQMEIFSRRR
;
A
#
# COMPACT_ATOMS: atom_id res chain seq x y z
N MET A 1 19.08 -22.00 -13.43
CA MET A 1 19.52 -20.63 -13.10
C MET A 1 18.34 -19.69 -13.29
N THR A 2 17.55 -19.55 -12.23
CA THR A 2 16.38 -18.67 -12.15
C THR A 2 16.87 -17.24 -11.93
N GLY A 3 16.75 -16.39 -12.96
CA GLY A 3 16.96 -14.96 -12.81
C GLY A 3 15.88 -14.39 -11.87
N LEU A 4 16.30 -13.85 -10.74
CA LEU A 4 15.42 -13.14 -9.81
C LEU A 4 14.84 -11.93 -10.56
N LEU A 5 13.53 -11.95 -10.85
CA LEU A 5 12.80 -10.81 -11.37
C LEU A 5 12.57 -9.83 -10.21
N THR A 6 13.26 -8.68 -10.22
CA THR A 6 13.03 -7.59 -9.26
C THR A 6 11.97 -6.66 -9.82
N VAL A 7 10.76 -6.72 -9.27
CA VAL A 7 9.78 -5.63 -9.41
C VAL A 7 10.36 -4.42 -8.70
N VAL A 8 10.15 -3.18 -9.18
CA VAL A 8 10.42 -1.98 -8.36
C VAL A 8 9.68 -2.19 -7.05
N ASP A 9 10.42 -2.48 -5.99
CA ASP A 9 9.85 -3.01 -4.78
C ASP A 9 8.94 -1.94 -4.19
N ALA A 10 7.66 -2.27 -4.01
CA ALA A 10 6.71 -1.39 -3.33
C ALA A 10 7.24 -1.00 -1.93
N ALA A 11 8.17 -1.80 -1.38
CA ALA A 11 8.91 -1.48 -0.17
C ALA A 11 9.78 -0.22 -0.27
N ILE A 12 10.45 0.06 -1.40
CA ILE A 12 11.30 1.26 -1.53
C ILE A 12 10.43 2.51 -1.59
N GLY A 13 9.36 2.49 -2.41
CA GLY A 13 8.41 3.60 -2.47
C GLY A 13 7.73 3.86 -1.12
N TRP A 14 7.34 2.79 -0.41
CA TRP A 14 6.80 2.87 0.93
C TRP A 14 7.82 3.41 1.95
N LEU A 15 9.09 2.98 1.88
CA LEU A 15 10.16 3.44 2.76
C LEU A 15 10.40 4.96 2.60
N VAL A 16 10.47 5.46 1.37
CA VAL A 16 10.59 6.90 1.10
C VAL A 16 9.42 7.69 1.68
N GLN A 17 8.18 7.22 1.46
CA GLN A 17 6.98 7.86 2.01
C GLN A 17 6.95 7.83 3.54
N THR A 18 7.44 6.74 4.12
CA THR A 18 7.54 6.54 5.56
C THR A 18 8.54 7.53 6.17
N ILE A 19 9.74 7.63 5.62
CA ILE A 19 10.77 8.58 6.07
C ILE A 19 10.29 10.03 5.91
N LEU A 20 9.67 10.36 4.77
CA LEU A 20 9.08 11.69 4.51
C LEU A 20 7.97 12.04 5.51
N GLY A 21 7.13 11.08 5.89
CA GLY A 21 6.01 11.28 6.82
C GLY A 21 6.40 11.29 8.29
N ILE A 22 7.42 10.52 8.67
CA ILE A 22 7.86 10.36 10.07
C ILE A 22 8.82 11.47 10.47
N PHE A 23 9.87 11.69 9.68
CA PHE A 23 10.96 12.52 10.13
C PHE A 23 10.76 13.98 9.75
N PHE A 24 10.28 14.28 8.54
CA PHE A 24 10.12 15.67 8.06
C PHE A 24 8.83 16.33 8.57
N THR A 25 8.65 16.28 9.88
CA THR A 25 7.61 17.00 10.61
C THR A 25 8.06 18.43 10.91
N GLY A 26 7.11 19.33 11.14
CA GLY A 26 7.43 20.72 11.50
C GLY A 26 8.26 20.86 12.79
N GLN A 27 8.30 19.83 13.64
CA GLN A 27 9.10 19.82 14.88
C GLN A 27 10.58 19.60 14.59
N ILE A 28 10.94 18.61 13.75
CA ILE A 28 12.34 18.37 13.40
C ILE A 28 12.89 19.55 12.58
N GLU A 29 12.08 20.13 11.69
CA GLU A 29 12.49 21.25 10.84
C GLU A 29 12.72 22.53 11.65
N ALA A 30 11.90 22.76 12.67
CA ALA A 30 12.09 23.86 13.60
C ALA A 30 13.37 23.66 14.41
N TRP A 31 13.56 22.46 14.98
CA TRP A 31 14.73 22.15 15.78
C TRP A 31 16.03 22.15 14.95
N ALA A 32 16.03 21.60 13.75
CA ALA A 32 17.15 21.66 12.81
C ALA A 32 17.58 23.10 12.50
N ARG A 33 16.64 24.06 12.51
CA ARG A 33 16.95 25.49 12.35
C ARG A 33 17.66 26.07 13.57
N GLU A 34 17.28 25.65 14.77
CA GLU A 34 17.89 26.07 16.03
C GLU A 34 19.32 25.53 16.17
N VAL A 35 19.56 24.27 15.78
CA VAL A 35 20.91 23.68 15.80
C VAL A 35 21.74 23.99 14.55
N GLY A 36 21.16 24.69 13.56
CA GLY A 36 21.81 25.14 12.34
C GLY A 36 22.17 24.02 11.36
N LEU A 37 21.31 23.02 11.24
CA LEU A 37 21.31 21.94 10.24
C LEU A 37 20.13 22.04 9.25
N ALA A 38 19.34 23.11 9.31
CA ALA A 38 18.13 23.27 8.49
C ALA A 38 18.39 23.14 6.98
N GLU A 39 19.52 23.67 6.48
CA GLU A 39 19.85 23.56 5.06
C GLU A 39 20.12 22.11 4.65
N ASP A 40 20.84 21.34 5.47
CA ASP A 40 21.17 19.95 5.20
C ASP A 40 19.91 19.07 5.23
N VAL A 41 19.06 19.26 6.25
CA VAL A 41 17.78 18.53 6.39
C VAL A 41 16.84 18.86 5.22
N GLU A 42 16.74 20.12 4.80
CA GLU A 42 15.90 20.49 3.66
C GLU A 42 16.42 19.91 2.34
N LYS A 43 17.75 19.87 2.13
CA LYS A 43 18.35 19.18 0.97
C LYS A 43 18.01 17.70 0.96
N LEU A 44 18.08 17.03 2.10
CA LEU A 44 17.71 15.62 2.24
C LEU A 44 16.23 15.40 1.91
N LYS A 45 15.35 16.23 2.48
CA LYS A 45 13.91 16.22 2.19
C LYS A 45 13.63 16.39 0.70
N PHE A 46 14.31 17.34 0.07
CA PHE A 46 14.15 17.64 -1.34
C PHE A 46 14.56 16.45 -2.21
N GLU A 47 15.73 15.86 -1.97
CA GLU A 47 16.18 14.69 -2.76
C GLU A 47 15.33 13.45 -2.52
N MET A 48 14.83 13.24 -1.30
CA MET A 48 13.87 12.16 -1.03
C MET A 48 12.57 12.31 -1.82
N ARG A 49 12.05 13.53 -1.97
CA ARG A 49 10.88 13.81 -2.82
C ARG A 49 11.17 13.58 -4.30
N ASN A 50 12.38 13.90 -4.76
CA ASN A 50 12.79 13.59 -6.13
C ASN A 50 12.81 12.08 -6.36
N VAL A 51 13.37 11.33 -5.42
CA VAL A 51 13.40 9.87 -5.45
C VAL A 51 11.98 9.29 -5.41
N GLU A 52 11.08 9.81 -4.54
CA GLU A 52 9.67 9.43 -4.51
C GLU A 52 9.02 9.60 -5.89
N MET A 53 9.25 10.73 -6.54
CA MET A 53 8.69 11.04 -7.86
C MET A 53 9.21 10.07 -8.93
N VAL A 54 10.51 9.76 -8.92
CA VAL A 54 11.15 8.82 -9.85
C VAL A 54 10.62 7.40 -9.65
N LEU A 55 10.46 6.97 -8.39
CA LEU A 55 9.94 5.65 -8.05
C LEU A 55 8.44 5.52 -8.32
N ALA A 56 7.64 6.55 -8.06
CA ALA A 56 6.22 6.59 -8.40
C ALA A 56 5.99 6.45 -9.91
N ALA A 57 6.87 7.05 -10.73
CA ALA A 57 6.84 6.85 -12.17
C ALA A 57 7.16 5.39 -12.55
N ALA A 58 7.98 4.69 -11.76
CA ALA A 58 8.41 3.31 -12.00
C ALA A 58 7.57 2.24 -11.25
N GLU A 59 6.64 2.65 -10.39
CA GLU A 59 5.91 1.77 -9.49
C GLU A 59 5.05 0.75 -10.26
N GLY A 60 5.24 -0.53 -9.95
CA GLY A 60 4.56 -1.63 -10.64
C GLY A 60 5.15 -2.00 -12.02
N ARG A 61 6.30 -1.43 -12.41
CA ARG A 61 7.02 -1.85 -13.62
C ARG A 61 7.94 -3.04 -13.33
N ARG A 62 8.03 -3.96 -14.29
CA ARG A 62 9.05 -5.04 -14.27
C ARG A 62 10.35 -4.48 -14.82
N ILE A 63 11.43 -4.64 -14.07
CA ILE A 63 12.77 -4.24 -14.51
C ILE A 63 13.56 -5.50 -14.84
N GLU A 64 13.77 -5.73 -16.14
CA GLU A 64 14.65 -6.80 -16.64
C GLU A 64 16.12 -6.33 -16.73
N ASN A 65 16.35 -5.02 -16.57
CA ASN A 65 17.65 -4.39 -16.62
C ASN A 65 18.40 -4.60 -15.29
N LYS A 66 19.31 -5.58 -15.25
CA LYS A 66 20.11 -5.91 -14.04
C LYS A 66 20.87 -4.71 -13.47
N PRO A 67 21.58 -3.87 -14.26
CA PRO A 67 22.16 -2.63 -13.75
C PRO A 67 21.17 -1.71 -13.04
N LEU A 68 19.95 -1.58 -13.57
CA LEU A 68 18.90 -0.76 -12.95
C LEU A 68 18.44 -1.36 -11.62
N ALA A 69 18.33 -2.69 -11.53
CA ALA A 69 18.03 -3.37 -10.26
C ALA A 69 19.10 -3.09 -9.19
N HIS A 70 20.38 -3.18 -9.54
CA HIS A 70 21.48 -2.82 -8.62
C HIS A 70 21.41 -1.35 -8.18
N SER A 71 21.12 -0.43 -9.10
CA SER A 71 20.93 0.98 -8.73
C SER A 71 19.73 1.22 -7.81
N LEU A 72 18.68 0.39 -7.88
CA LEU A 72 17.55 0.46 -6.94
C LEU A 72 17.90 -0.12 -5.57
N ASP A 73 18.72 -1.17 -5.51
CA ASP A 73 19.26 -1.67 -4.25
C ASP A 73 20.17 -0.62 -3.58
N ASP A 74 21.06 0.03 -4.34
CA ASP A 74 21.90 1.12 -3.83
C ASP A 74 21.04 2.30 -3.31
N LEU A 75 19.93 2.59 -3.99
CA LEU A 75 18.96 3.61 -3.55
C LEU A 75 18.28 3.21 -2.25
N LYS A 76 17.96 1.93 -2.07
CA LYS A 76 17.38 1.39 -0.84
C LYS A 76 18.34 1.49 0.33
N GLU A 77 19.61 1.16 0.15
CA GLU A 77 20.65 1.31 1.18
C GLU A 77 20.80 2.77 1.62
N LEU A 78 20.82 3.72 0.68
CA LEU A 78 20.86 5.15 1.00
C LEU A 78 19.62 5.65 1.78
N LEU A 79 18.46 5.00 1.58
CA LEU A 79 17.26 5.31 2.35
C LEU A 79 17.36 4.77 3.78
N TYR A 80 17.95 3.59 3.99
CA TYR A 80 18.26 3.12 5.34
C TYR A 80 19.28 4.02 6.04
N ASP A 81 20.35 4.42 5.35
CA ASP A 81 21.33 5.38 5.90
C ASP A 81 20.66 6.71 6.29
N SER A 82 19.64 7.12 5.54
CA SER A 82 18.88 8.34 5.83
C SER A 82 17.94 8.20 7.01
N GLU A 83 17.32 7.05 7.21
CA GLU A 83 16.51 6.74 8.39
C GLU A 83 17.39 6.78 9.63
N ASP A 84 18.55 6.11 9.60
CA ASP A 84 19.52 6.08 10.71
C ASP A 84 19.96 7.49 11.14
N VAL A 85 20.28 8.37 10.18
CA VAL A 85 20.71 9.75 10.45
C VAL A 85 19.56 10.61 10.99
N MET A 86 18.34 10.39 10.50
CA MET A 86 17.17 11.15 10.95
C MET A 86 16.68 10.69 12.33
N ASP A 87 16.81 9.40 12.65
CA ASP A 87 16.59 8.85 13.99
C ASP A 87 17.58 9.43 15.00
N GLU A 88 18.86 9.55 14.62
CA GLU A 88 19.88 10.17 15.46
C GLU A 88 19.58 11.66 15.72
N LEU A 89 19.11 12.40 14.70
CA LEU A 89 18.65 13.78 14.88
C LEU A 89 17.44 13.87 15.82
N ASP A 90 16.46 12.97 15.68
CA ASP A 90 15.27 12.96 16.53
C ASP A 90 15.61 12.59 17.98
N TYR A 91 16.57 11.68 18.18
CA TYR A 91 17.13 11.36 19.50
C TYR A 91 17.68 12.61 20.19
N TYR A 92 18.52 13.39 19.51
CA TYR A 92 19.10 14.61 20.09
C TYR A 92 18.04 15.69 20.36
N ARG A 93 17.04 15.83 19.49
CA ARG A 93 15.89 16.71 19.73
C ARG A 93 15.16 16.33 21.01
N LEU A 94 14.87 15.05 21.20
CA LEU A 94 14.17 14.54 22.39
C LEU A 94 15.03 14.69 23.65
N GLN A 95 16.34 14.44 23.56
CA GLN A 95 17.27 14.64 24.66
C GLN A 95 17.26 16.10 25.14
N GLN A 96 17.31 17.06 24.21
CA GLN A 96 17.27 18.48 24.54
C GLN A 96 15.95 18.90 25.20
N GLN A 97 14.80 18.33 24.77
CA GLN A 97 13.50 18.62 25.40
C GLN A 97 13.42 18.14 26.87
N ILE A 98 14.10 17.03 27.20
CA ILE A 98 14.17 16.48 28.56
C ILE A 98 15.08 17.34 29.43
N GLU A 99 16.23 17.75 28.88
CA GLU A 99 17.21 18.60 29.59
C GLU A 99 16.69 20.03 29.84
N GLU A 100 15.85 20.57 28.95
CA GLU A 100 15.21 21.89 29.09
C GLU A 100 13.97 21.92 30.00
N GLY A 101 13.59 20.79 30.61
CA GLY A 101 12.59 20.76 31.68
C GLY A 101 11.14 21.04 31.27
N LYS A 102 10.75 20.81 30.00
CA LYS A 102 9.33 20.85 29.58
C LYS A 102 8.65 19.49 29.79
N GLY A 103 8.49 19.10 31.05
CA GLY A 103 7.69 17.94 31.46
C GLY A 103 6.18 18.25 31.46
N CYS A 104 5.38 17.27 31.03
CA CYS A 104 3.91 17.30 30.94
C CYS A 104 3.22 17.89 32.18
N SER A 105 2.37 18.91 32.00
CA SER A 105 1.37 19.31 32.99
C SER A 105 0.04 18.57 32.75
N ALA A 106 -0.46 17.89 33.78
CA ALA A 106 -1.75 17.21 33.78
C ALA A 106 -2.93 18.21 33.77
N PRO A 107 -4.10 17.87 33.19
CA PRO A 107 -5.21 18.80 33.10
C PRO A 107 -6.06 18.79 34.39
N SER A 108 -6.04 19.88 35.14
CA SER A 108 -7.11 20.23 36.08
C SER A 108 -8.26 20.89 35.29
N GLY A 109 -9.44 20.29 35.35
CA GLY A 109 -10.56 20.63 34.47
C GLY A 109 -11.31 21.92 34.82
N VAL A 110 -11.99 22.48 33.80
CA VAL A 110 -13.30 23.15 33.83
C VAL A 110 -13.87 23.10 32.39
N ASN A 111 -15.11 22.65 32.22
CA ASN A 111 -15.97 22.84 31.03
C ASN A 111 -16.79 24.14 31.22
N PRO A 112 -17.32 24.85 30.19
CA PRO A 112 -17.98 24.22 29.02
C PRO A 112 -17.90 24.94 27.65
N GLU A 113 -18.42 24.22 26.64
CA GLU A 113 -19.01 24.65 25.35
C GLU A 113 -18.11 25.05 24.16
N GLY A 114 -18.26 24.28 23.07
CA GLY A 114 -18.16 24.80 21.69
C GLY A 114 -17.11 24.16 20.78
N SER A 115 -17.60 23.36 19.81
CA SER A 115 -16.99 23.03 18.51
C SER A 115 -15.99 21.85 18.40
N TYR A 116 -16.41 20.88 17.58
CA TYR A 116 -15.65 20.05 16.65
C TYR A 116 -14.22 19.61 17.03
N VAL A 117 -14.09 18.37 17.50
CA VAL A 117 -12.80 17.68 17.66
C VAL A 117 -12.55 16.78 16.45
N SER A 118 -11.60 17.19 15.60
CA SER A 118 -10.88 16.32 14.67
C SER A 118 -9.87 15.50 15.46
N SER A 119 -10.02 14.18 15.46
CA SER A 119 -9.10 13.25 16.14
C SER A 119 -7.81 13.05 15.33
N SER A 120 -6.73 13.71 15.71
CA SER A 120 -5.37 13.39 15.27
C SER A 120 -4.59 12.72 16.39
N ALA A 121 -4.53 11.39 16.35
CA ALA A 121 -3.44 10.61 16.94
C ALA A 121 -3.16 9.38 16.05
N PRO A 122 -1.90 9.18 15.68
CA PRO A 122 -1.22 7.99 16.17
C PRO A 122 0.25 8.29 16.52
N SER A 123 0.56 8.47 17.80
CA SER A 123 1.95 8.59 18.29
C SER A 123 2.38 7.43 19.20
N SER A 124 1.48 6.53 19.61
CA SER A 124 1.83 5.40 20.50
C SER A 124 2.15 4.10 19.77
N ALA A 125 1.86 4.07 18.48
CA ALA A 125 1.95 2.92 17.60
C ALA A 125 3.39 2.71 17.10
N TYR A 126 4.05 3.83 16.81
CA TYR A 126 5.40 3.94 16.28
C TYR A 126 6.46 3.57 17.33
N GLU A 127 6.38 4.14 18.53
CA GLU A 127 7.31 3.82 19.63
C GLU A 127 7.31 2.33 20.00
N LEU A 128 6.16 1.65 19.92
CA LEU A 128 6.05 0.23 20.26
C LEU A 128 6.59 -0.70 19.17
N VAL A 129 6.41 -0.34 17.88
CA VAL A 129 6.97 -1.09 16.75
C VAL A 129 8.49 -0.94 16.73
N CYS A 130 9.02 0.28 16.90
CA CYS A 130 10.46 0.52 16.96
C CYS A 130 11.09 -0.08 18.23
N SER A 131 10.43 0.01 19.40
CA SER A 131 10.90 -0.62 20.64
C SER A 131 10.94 -2.15 20.54
N ALA A 132 9.91 -2.78 19.96
CA ALA A 132 9.88 -4.23 19.77
C ALA A 132 10.94 -4.71 18.77
N THR A 133 11.11 -3.97 17.67
CA THR A 133 12.13 -4.29 16.65
C THR A 133 13.53 -4.11 17.21
N SER A 134 13.78 -3.02 17.97
CA SER A 134 15.04 -2.75 18.66
C SER A 134 15.34 -3.74 19.81
N GLN A 135 14.34 -4.23 20.54
CA GLN A 135 14.54 -5.27 21.55
C GLN A 135 14.84 -6.64 20.91
N MET A 136 14.27 -6.91 19.73
CA MET A 136 14.54 -8.15 18.98
C MET A 136 15.91 -8.14 18.28
N THR A 137 16.46 -6.98 17.91
CA THR A 137 17.78 -6.79 17.27
C THR A 137 18.91 -6.50 18.28
N SER A 138 18.59 -5.95 19.46
CA SER A 138 19.52 -5.69 20.57
C SER A 138 20.31 -6.92 21.01
N TRP A 139 19.71 -8.11 20.97
CA TRP A 139 20.41 -9.37 21.29
C TRP A 139 21.30 -9.89 20.14
N ALA A 140 21.02 -9.52 18.89
CA ALA A 140 21.84 -9.90 17.73
C ALA A 140 23.06 -8.98 17.54
N SER A 141 23.01 -7.74 18.02
CA SER A 141 24.13 -6.77 17.92
C SER A 141 25.21 -6.92 19.00
N CYS A 142 25.22 -7.99 19.79
CA CYS A 142 26.21 -8.17 20.87
C CYS A 142 27.65 -8.45 20.40
N SER A 143 27.93 -8.46 19.09
CA SER A 143 29.27 -8.80 18.57
C SER A 143 30.12 -7.64 18.06
N ARG A 144 29.75 -6.37 18.27
CA ARG A 144 30.66 -5.23 18.01
C ARG A 144 30.62 -4.14 19.09
N LYS A 145 30.91 -4.50 20.34
CA LYS A 145 31.29 -3.51 21.35
C LYS A 145 32.70 -2.98 21.04
N ARG A 146 32.81 -1.78 20.47
CA ARG A 146 34.00 -0.95 20.69
C ARG A 146 33.85 -0.26 22.04
N LYS A 147 34.86 -0.49 22.87
CA LYS A 147 35.05 0.01 24.23
C LYS A 147 35.15 1.55 24.19
N ARG A 148 34.32 2.27 24.94
CA ARG A 148 34.62 3.64 25.38
C ARG A 148 34.27 3.76 26.86
N GLU A 149 35.20 4.38 27.56
CA GLU A 149 35.34 4.47 29.00
C GLU A 149 34.27 5.38 29.61
N GLU A 150 33.85 5.05 30.83
CA GLU A 150 32.98 5.87 31.67
C GLU A 150 33.70 7.17 32.05
N GLU A 151 33.07 8.31 31.81
CA GLU A 151 33.31 9.53 32.61
C GLU A 151 31.98 10.13 33.07
N GLY A 152 31.98 10.54 34.35
CA GLY A 152 30.83 11.03 35.12
C GLY A 152 30.43 12.49 34.82
N PRO A 153 29.57 13.09 35.67
CA PRO A 153 28.46 13.92 35.19
C PRO A 153 28.76 15.43 35.13
N ALA A 154 27.89 16.09 34.33
CA ALA A 154 27.54 17.51 34.26
C ALA A 154 28.31 18.40 33.27
N GLN A 155 27.69 18.66 32.12
CA GLN A 155 27.53 20.00 31.54
C GLN A 155 26.36 20.01 30.54
N SER A 156 25.47 20.99 30.69
CA SER A 156 24.39 21.32 29.74
C SER A 156 25.01 21.54 28.35
N THR A 157 24.68 20.72 27.35
CA THR A 157 25.35 20.86 26.04
C THR A 157 24.35 20.75 24.89
N MET A 158 24.11 21.88 24.23
CA MET A 158 23.71 21.90 22.81
C MET A 158 24.53 20.88 22.01
N LEU A 159 23.96 20.36 20.93
CA LEU A 159 24.65 19.52 19.95
C LEU A 159 26.08 20.04 19.69
N THR A 160 27.10 19.28 20.08
CA THR A 160 28.50 19.75 19.99
C THR A 160 28.86 20.02 18.53
N SER A 161 29.78 20.95 18.28
CA SER A 161 30.19 21.27 16.91
C SER A 161 30.75 20.06 16.15
N GLU A 162 31.34 19.09 16.86
CA GLU A 162 31.85 17.84 16.30
C GLU A 162 30.72 16.90 15.85
N ILE A 163 29.72 16.67 16.71
CA ILE A 163 28.53 15.85 16.38
C ILE A 163 27.74 16.50 15.25
N LYS A 164 27.57 17.82 15.31
CA LYS A 164 26.92 18.60 14.25
C LYS A 164 27.62 18.41 12.91
N HIS A 165 28.95 18.49 12.90
CA HIS A 165 29.74 18.34 11.69
C HIS A 165 29.63 16.93 11.12
N ASP A 166 29.67 15.90 11.97
CA ASP A 166 29.50 14.50 11.55
C ASP A 166 28.13 14.25 10.89
N ILE A 167 27.04 14.67 11.55
CA ILE A 167 25.68 14.54 11.01
C ILE A 167 25.54 15.30 9.70
N SER A 168 26.03 16.54 9.62
CA SER A 168 26.03 17.34 8.40
C SER A 168 26.77 16.63 7.25
N GLN A 169 27.94 16.05 7.51
CA GLN A 169 28.69 15.28 6.51
C GLN A 169 27.93 14.05 6.02
N ARG A 170 27.31 13.30 6.94
CA ARG A 170 26.51 12.11 6.60
C ARG A 170 25.28 12.46 5.78
N ILE A 171 24.53 13.49 6.17
CA ILE A 171 23.38 13.99 5.40
C ILE A 171 23.82 14.38 3.99
N ASN A 172 24.89 15.17 3.85
CA ASN A 172 25.36 15.61 2.54
C ASN A 172 25.88 14.45 1.68
N GLY A 173 26.47 13.42 2.29
CA GLY A 173 26.84 12.17 1.63
C GLY A 173 25.62 11.44 1.04
N ILE A 174 24.57 11.30 1.85
CA ILE A 174 23.30 10.66 1.46
C ILE A 174 22.62 11.46 0.35
N VAL A 175 22.47 12.79 0.52
CA VAL A 175 21.90 13.71 -0.48
C VAL A 175 22.61 13.53 -1.83
N LYS A 176 23.94 13.49 -1.84
CA LYS A 176 24.72 13.30 -3.07
C LYS A 176 24.47 11.93 -3.69
N GLY A 177 24.39 10.88 -2.88
CA GLY A 177 24.06 9.52 -3.32
C GLY A 177 22.68 9.45 -3.97
N LEU A 178 21.66 9.93 -3.26
CA LEU A 178 20.25 9.97 -3.71
C LEU A 178 20.12 10.75 -5.02
N CYS A 179 20.76 11.92 -5.12
CA CYS A 179 20.75 12.73 -6.34
C CYS A 179 21.40 12.01 -7.53
N THR A 180 22.56 11.39 -7.31
CA THR A 180 23.36 10.73 -8.37
C THR A 180 22.65 9.48 -8.89
N ILE A 181 22.20 8.62 -7.98
CA ILE A 181 21.54 7.37 -8.33
C ILE A 181 20.12 7.67 -8.84
N GLY A 182 19.37 8.56 -8.18
CA GLY A 182 18.05 9.00 -8.62
C GLY A 182 18.05 9.57 -10.03
N SER A 183 19.02 10.42 -10.39
CA SER A 183 19.17 10.96 -11.76
C SER A 183 19.50 9.87 -12.78
N SER A 184 20.31 8.88 -12.39
CA SER A 184 20.68 7.75 -13.25
C SER A 184 19.48 6.83 -13.51
N VAL A 185 18.75 6.48 -12.45
CA VAL A 185 17.49 5.72 -12.51
C VAL A 185 16.46 6.46 -13.37
N GLN A 186 16.25 7.76 -13.14
CA GLN A 186 15.33 8.58 -13.93
C GLN A 186 15.68 8.57 -15.43
N ARG A 187 16.95 8.73 -15.77
CA ARG A 187 17.41 8.73 -17.17
C ARG A 187 17.16 7.38 -17.83
N VAL A 188 17.51 6.28 -17.17
CA VAL A 188 17.29 4.92 -17.70
C VAL A 188 15.79 4.66 -17.89
N LEU A 189 14.96 5.05 -16.91
CA LEU A 189 13.50 4.93 -17.02
C LEU A 189 12.93 5.74 -18.20
N GLN A 190 13.46 6.93 -18.49
CA GLN A 190 13.06 7.75 -19.64
C GLN A 190 13.47 7.13 -20.99
N PHE A 191 14.63 6.47 -21.06
CA PHE A 191 15.09 5.77 -22.27
C PHE A 191 14.29 4.49 -22.55
N GLU A 192 13.89 3.74 -21.53
CA GLU A 192 13.00 2.59 -21.67
C GLU A 192 11.59 3.01 -22.16
N VAL A 193 11.14 4.23 -21.80
CA VAL A 193 9.88 4.82 -22.31
C VAL A 193 9.97 5.29 -23.77
N SER A 194 11.19 5.46 -24.31
CA SER A 194 11.42 6.12 -25.61
C SER A 194 11.86 5.20 -26.75
N ARG A 195 11.94 3.87 -26.57
CA ARG A 195 12.25 2.94 -27.68
C ARG A 195 10.99 2.66 -28.52
N PRO A 196 10.92 3.09 -29.80
CA PRO A 196 9.97 2.52 -30.75
C PRO A 196 10.54 1.16 -31.17
N THR A 197 9.92 0.05 -30.75
CA THR A 197 10.37 -1.27 -31.18
C THR A 197 9.94 -1.50 -32.63
N ALA A 198 10.87 -1.35 -33.57
CA ALA A 198 10.73 -1.88 -34.91
C ALA A 198 10.81 -3.41 -34.87
N THR A 199 9.88 -4.05 -35.59
CA THR A 199 9.85 -5.47 -36.00
C THR A 199 9.73 -6.54 -34.90
N SER A 200 8.50 -6.92 -34.54
CA SER A 200 7.85 -8.16 -35.02
C SER A 200 6.42 -8.25 -34.47
N LEU A 201 5.51 -8.77 -35.30
CA LEU A 201 4.06 -8.63 -35.23
C LEU A 201 3.34 -9.50 -34.17
N GLU A 202 4.02 -9.92 -33.09
CA GLU A 202 3.42 -10.87 -32.11
C GLU A 202 3.29 -10.34 -30.66
N SER A 203 3.68 -9.10 -30.37
CA SER A 203 3.75 -8.62 -28.97
C SER A 203 2.67 -7.63 -28.52
N GLN A 204 1.56 -7.44 -29.25
CA GLN A 204 0.52 -6.46 -28.87
C GLN A 204 -0.34 -6.83 -27.65
N ASN A 205 -0.08 -7.95 -26.95
CA ASN A 205 -0.90 -8.41 -25.82
C ASN A 205 -0.23 -8.38 -24.44
N ILE A 206 0.86 -7.62 -24.25
CA ILE A 206 1.48 -7.44 -22.91
C ILE A 206 1.55 -5.95 -22.56
N SER A 207 0.39 -5.30 -22.49
CA SER A 207 0.27 -4.02 -21.80
C SER A 207 0.20 -4.28 -20.29
N ASN A 208 1.25 -3.92 -19.54
CA ASN A 208 1.23 -3.61 -18.10
C ASN A 208 0.30 -4.44 -17.18
N ASN A 209 0.43 -5.77 -17.17
CA ASN A 209 -0.39 -6.70 -16.38
C ASN A 209 -0.16 -6.67 -14.84
N ALA A 210 0.59 -5.72 -14.28
CA ALA A 210 0.97 -5.74 -12.86
C ALA A 210 -0.15 -5.37 -11.87
N ARG A 211 -1.24 -4.74 -12.34
CA ARG A 211 -2.41 -4.36 -11.52
C ARG A 211 -3.68 -5.14 -11.85
N LEU A 212 -3.59 -6.18 -12.68
CA LEU A 212 -4.77 -6.97 -13.03
C LEU A 212 -5.39 -7.61 -11.81
N THR A 213 -6.69 -7.39 -11.64
CA THR A 213 -7.51 -8.09 -10.66
C THR A 213 -8.46 -9.03 -11.39
N THR A 214 -8.75 -10.17 -10.76
CA THR A 214 -9.71 -11.14 -11.27
C THR A 214 -10.83 -11.34 -10.26
N SER A 215 -11.94 -11.92 -10.70
CA SER A 215 -13.03 -12.36 -9.82
C SER A 215 -12.68 -13.60 -8.97
N VAL A 216 -11.56 -14.27 -9.27
CA VAL A 216 -11.13 -15.49 -8.56
C VAL A 216 -10.57 -15.10 -7.20
N PRO A 217 -11.11 -15.63 -6.09
CA PRO A 217 -10.60 -15.32 -4.76
C PRO A 217 -9.20 -15.92 -4.58
N VAL A 218 -8.28 -15.07 -4.15
CA VAL A 218 -6.95 -15.49 -3.66
C VAL A 218 -7.03 -15.76 -2.15
N GLU A 219 -7.97 -15.09 -1.49
CA GLU A 219 -8.19 -15.14 -0.06
C GLU A 219 -8.97 -16.39 0.35
N VAL A 220 -8.41 -17.18 1.28
CA VAL A 220 -9.05 -18.40 1.81
C VAL A 220 -10.25 -18.06 2.69
N LYS A 221 -10.17 -16.97 3.45
CA LYS A 221 -11.15 -16.54 4.45
C LYS A 221 -11.33 -15.03 4.42
N MET A 222 -12.59 -14.59 4.54
CA MET A 222 -12.95 -13.19 4.76
C MET A 222 -13.02 -12.94 6.27
N TYR A 223 -12.47 -11.82 6.75
CA TYR A 223 -12.47 -11.46 8.16
C TYR A 223 -13.32 -10.20 8.37
N GLY A 224 -14.32 -10.27 9.24
CA GLY A 224 -15.06 -9.10 9.74
C GLY A 224 -15.74 -8.23 8.69
N ARG A 225 -16.13 -8.80 7.55
CA ARG A 225 -16.79 -8.09 6.42
C ARG A 225 -18.11 -8.71 6.01
N GLU A 226 -18.64 -9.64 6.80
CA GLU A 226 -19.86 -10.37 6.53
C GLU A 226 -21.04 -9.40 6.43
N SER A 227 -21.13 -8.43 7.34
CA SER A 227 -22.16 -7.38 7.31
C SER A 227 -22.12 -6.54 6.04
N GLU A 228 -20.95 -6.06 5.64
CA GLU A 228 -20.79 -5.25 4.44
C GLU A 228 -21.06 -6.07 3.19
N ARG A 229 -20.62 -7.34 3.15
CA ARG A 229 -20.93 -8.26 2.05
C ARG A 229 -22.43 -8.46 1.92
N ASP A 230 -23.11 -8.81 3.01
CA ASP A 230 -24.54 -9.12 2.97
C ASP A 230 -25.36 -7.88 2.62
N LYS A 231 -24.99 -6.70 3.12
CA LYS A 231 -25.57 -5.42 2.71
C LYS A 231 -25.38 -5.16 1.21
N ILE A 232 -24.18 -5.37 0.67
CA ILE A 232 -23.93 -5.17 -0.78
C ILE A 232 -24.81 -6.14 -1.57
N ILE A 233 -24.92 -7.41 -1.16
CA ILE A 233 -25.73 -8.40 -1.85
C ILE A 233 -27.21 -8.01 -1.88
N GLU A 234 -27.75 -7.56 -0.73
CA GLU A 234 -29.12 -7.05 -0.64
C GLU A 234 -29.35 -5.89 -1.62
N LEU A 235 -28.47 -4.88 -1.60
CA LEU A 235 -28.55 -3.73 -2.52
C LEU A 235 -28.45 -4.14 -4.00
N LEU A 236 -27.63 -5.14 -4.32
CA LEU A 236 -27.50 -5.66 -5.69
C LEU A 236 -28.76 -6.40 -6.15
N ILE A 237 -29.43 -7.12 -5.26
CA ILE A 237 -30.65 -7.89 -5.59
C ILE A 237 -31.89 -7.00 -5.63
N GLU A 238 -32.03 -6.07 -4.69
CA GLU A 238 -33.15 -5.11 -4.64
C GLU A 238 -33.07 -4.11 -5.79
N GLY A 239 -31.85 -3.70 -6.15
CA GLY A 239 -31.59 -2.68 -7.16
C GLY A 239 -31.98 -1.28 -6.68
N GLY A 240 -31.79 -0.30 -7.56
CA GLY A 240 -32.19 1.09 -7.36
C GLY A 240 -33.40 1.48 -8.20
N SER A 241 -33.85 2.72 -8.04
CA SER A 241 -35.00 3.28 -8.77
C SER A 241 -34.73 3.57 -10.25
N SER A 242 -33.49 3.38 -10.72
CA SER A 242 -33.08 3.61 -12.10
C SER A 242 -32.97 2.33 -12.91
N ASN A 243 -33.11 2.43 -14.23
CA ASN A 243 -32.95 1.29 -15.15
C ASN A 243 -31.51 0.73 -15.13
N LEU A 244 -30.51 1.57 -14.84
CA LEU A 244 -29.10 1.19 -14.70
C LEU A 244 -28.61 1.66 -13.34
N ASN A 245 -28.30 0.73 -12.45
CA ASN A 245 -27.90 1.04 -11.09
C ASN A 245 -26.39 0.85 -10.90
N VAL A 246 -25.75 1.83 -10.26
CA VAL A 246 -24.32 1.85 -9.99
C VAL A 246 -24.12 2.01 -8.49
N LEU A 247 -23.57 0.98 -7.86
CA LEU A 247 -23.24 0.91 -6.45
C LEU A 247 -21.71 1.08 -6.27
N PRO A 248 -21.24 2.24 -5.78
CA PRO A 248 -19.83 2.44 -5.48
C PRO A 248 -19.44 1.81 -4.13
N VAL A 249 -18.30 1.12 -4.10
CA VAL A 249 -17.60 0.70 -2.88
C VAL A 249 -16.33 1.52 -2.76
N VAL A 250 -16.25 2.33 -1.70
CA VAL A 250 -15.22 3.37 -1.53
C VAL A 250 -14.41 3.11 -0.28
N GLY A 251 -13.11 3.38 -0.32
CA GLY A 251 -12.24 3.22 0.85
C GLY A 251 -10.77 3.33 0.50
N ILE A 252 -9.92 3.46 1.51
CA ILE A 252 -8.48 3.67 1.32
C ILE A 252 -7.79 2.50 0.59
N GLY A 253 -6.56 2.72 0.11
CA GLY A 253 -5.74 1.66 -0.46
C GLY A 253 -5.54 0.50 0.53
N GLY A 254 -5.57 -0.73 0.04
CA GLY A 254 -5.31 -1.92 0.88
C GLY A 254 -6.41 -2.32 1.87
N VAL A 255 -7.54 -1.60 1.93
CA VAL A 255 -8.64 -1.87 2.89
C VAL A 255 -9.46 -3.13 2.60
N GLY A 256 -9.29 -3.71 1.40
CA GLY A 256 -9.98 -4.95 0.99
C GLY A 256 -11.23 -4.77 0.11
N LYS A 257 -11.38 -3.64 -0.60
CA LYS A 257 -12.51 -3.42 -1.54
C LYS A 257 -12.63 -4.51 -2.60
N THR A 258 -11.54 -4.76 -3.33
CA THR A 258 -11.46 -5.78 -4.36
C THR A 258 -11.76 -7.17 -3.79
N SER A 259 -11.17 -7.50 -2.64
CA SER A 259 -11.44 -8.76 -1.94
C SER A 259 -12.91 -8.91 -1.57
N LEU A 260 -13.55 -7.87 -1.04
CA LEU A 260 -14.98 -7.85 -0.73
C LEU A 260 -15.83 -8.09 -1.98
N ALA A 261 -15.52 -7.39 -3.08
CA ALA A 261 -16.24 -7.57 -4.35
C ALA A 261 -16.12 -9.00 -4.90
N ARG A 262 -14.96 -9.66 -4.75
CA ARG A 262 -14.80 -11.09 -5.10
C ARG A 262 -15.70 -12.00 -4.27
N PHE A 263 -15.77 -11.77 -2.95
CA PHE A 263 -16.64 -12.55 -2.06
C PHE A 263 -18.12 -12.35 -2.38
N VAL A 264 -18.53 -11.14 -2.77
CA VAL A 264 -19.89 -10.85 -3.27
C VAL A 264 -20.18 -11.64 -4.54
N CYS A 265 -19.31 -11.60 -5.55
CA CYS A 265 -19.52 -12.33 -6.81
C CYS A 265 -19.53 -13.86 -6.64
N LYS A 266 -18.82 -14.37 -5.63
CA LYS A 266 -18.83 -15.80 -5.29
C LYS A 266 -20.13 -16.25 -4.61
N ASP A 267 -20.86 -15.34 -3.97
CA ASP A 267 -22.06 -15.68 -3.18
C ASP A 267 -23.15 -16.29 -4.05
N GLN A 268 -23.78 -17.36 -3.55
CA GLN A 268 -24.79 -18.10 -4.29
C GLN A 268 -26.01 -17.22 -4.63
N ARG A 269 -26.39 -16.29 -3.74
CA ARG A 269 -27.52 -15.37 -3.97
C ARG A 269 -27.30 -14.49 -5.20
N ILE A 270 -26.04 -14.07 -5.43
CA ILE A 270 -25.66 -13.29 -6.61
C ILE A 270 -25.66 -14.17 -7.86
N ARG A 271 -25.14 -15.40 -7.76
CA ARG A 271 -25.12 -16.37 -8.86
C ARG A 271 -26.51 -16.80 -9.32
N ASP A 272 -27.45 -16.93 -8.40
CA ASP A 272 -28.84 -17.30 -8.70
C ASP A 272 -29.64 -16.11 -9.27
N HIS A 273 -29.22 -14.88 -8.97
CA HIS A 273 -29.93 -13.67 -9.37
C HIS A 273 -29.53 -13.17 -10.77
N PHE A 274 -28.23 -13.14 -11.08
CA PHE A 274 -27.71 -12.60 -12.34
C PHE A 274 -27.36 -13.69 -13.35
N ASP A 275 -27.85 -13.55 -14.58
CA ASP A 275 -27.56 -14.47 -15.69
C ASP A 275 -26.11 -14.33 -16.18
N LEU A 276 -25.53 -13.13 -16.04
CA LEU A 276 -24.16 -12.82 -16.43
C LEU A 276 -23.41 -12.09 -15.30
N GLN A 277 -22.16 -12.46 -15.09
CA GLN A 277 -21.23 -11.74 -14.22
C GLN A 277 -19.97 -11.40 -15.01
N MET A 278 -19.63 -10.12 -15.07
CA MET A 278 -18.53 -9.60 -15.87
C MET A 278 -17.58 -8.84 -14.95
N TRP A 279 -16.29 -9.16 -14.98
CA TRP A 279 -15.30 -8.50 -14.12
C TRP A 279 -14.27 -7.79 -14.97
N VAL A 280 -14.14 -6.48 -14.79
CA VAL A 280 -13.16 -5.67 -15.53
C VAL A 280 -12.31 -4.88 -14.55
N CYS A 281 -11.00 -5.02 -14.69
CA CYS A 281 -10.02 -4.22 -13.95
C CYS A 281 -9.73 -2.94 -14.75
N VAL A 282 -10.20 -1.80 -14.24
CA VAL A 282 -10.06 -0.50 -14.92
C VAL A 282 -8.65 0.04 -14.75
N SER A 283 -8.10 0.09 -13.53
CA SER A 283 -6.79 0.70 -13.25
C SER A 283 -6.75 2.19 -13.67
N THR A 284 -5.57 2.74 -13.92
CA THR A 284 -5.36 4.19 -14.15
C THR A 284 -5.78 4.70 -15.53
N ASP A 285 -5.86 3.83 -16.54
CA ASP A 285 -6.23 4.20 -17.91
C ASP A 285 -7.68 3.80 -18.21
N PHE A 286 -8.58 4.79 -18.18
CA PHE A 286 -9.98 4.63 -18.56
C PHE A 286 -10.11 4.65 -20.08
N ASN A 287 -9.94 3.49 -20.70
CA ASN A 287 -10.03 3.32 -22.14
C ASN A 287 -11.34 2.59 -22.51
N GLU A 288 -12.29 3.30 -23.11
CA GLU A 288 -13.63 2.77 -23.38
C GLU A 288 -13.59 1.57 -24.33
N VAL A 289 -12.67 1.58 -25.31
CA VAL A 289 -12.50 0.50 -26.30
C VAL A 289 -11.96 -0.75 -25.62
N ARG A 290 -10.91 -0.62 -24.79
CA ARG A 290 -10.34 -1.74 -24.03
C ARG A 290 -11.37 -2.33 -23.07
N ILE A 291 -12.01 -1.48 -22.28
CA ILE A 291 -13.00 -1.93 -21.29
C ILE A 291 -14.15 -2.65 -21.99
N THR A 292 -14.67 -2.11 -23.10
CA THR A 292 -15.75 -2.77 -23.87
C THR A 292 -15.31 -4.13 -24.40
N ARG A 293 -14.05 -4.28 -24.81
CA ARG A 293 -13.48 -5.56 -25.26
C ARG A 293 -13.39 -6.57 -24.12
N GLU A 294 -12.91 -6.16 -22.95
CA GLU A 294 -12.85 -7.02 -21.76
C GLU A 294 -14.26 -7.45 -21.31
N ILE A 295 -15.27 -6.59 -21.44
CA ILE A 295 -16.66 -6.98 -21.20
C ILE A 295 -17.11 -8.04 -22.21
N LEU A 296 -16.82 -7.83 -23.51
CA LEU A 296 -17.16 -8.78 -24.58
C LEU A 296 -16.53 -10.16 -24.35
N GLU A 297 -15.31 -10.24 -23.81
CA GLU A 297 -14.66 -11.50 -23.42
C GLU A 297 -15.45 -12.32 -22.40
N HIS A 298 -16.33 -11.70 -21.62
CA HIS A 298 -17.16 -12.40 -20.65
C HIS A 298 -18.50 -12.88 -21.22
N VAL A 299 -18.98 -12.28 -22.32
CA VAL A 299 -20.35 -12.50 -22.80
C VAL A 299 -20.43 -13.12 -24.19
N CYS A 300 -19.36 -13.00 -24.98
CA CYS A 300 -19.30 -13.53 -26.33
C CYS A 300 -18.57 -14.89 -26.31
N GLU A 301 -19.21 -15.91 -26.87
CA GLU A 301 -18.65 -17.27 -26.95
C GLU A 301 -17.54 -17.37 -28.02
N ASN A 302 -17.62 -16.55 -29.07
CA ASN A 302 -16.69 -16.59 -30.19
C ASN A 302 -15.81 -15.32 -30.25
N ARG A 303 -14.59 -15.46 -29.73
CA ARG A 303 -13.58 -14.39 -29.68
C ARG A 303 -13.30 -13.71 -31.02
N GLN A 304 -13.45 -14.43 -32.13
CA GLN A 304 -13.20 -13.91 -33.48
C GLN A 304 -14.18 -12.78 -33.88
N GLU A 305 -15.34 -12.70 -33.23
CA GLU A 305 -16.40 -11.72 -33.53
C GLU A 305 -16.07 -10.29 -33.08
N TYR A 306 -15.08 -10.09 -32.22
CA TYR A 306 -14.72 -8.76 -31.72
C TYR A 306 -13.21 -8.49 -31.67
N GLU A 307 -12.35 -9.52 -31.67
CA GLU A 307 -10.90 -9.37 -31.48
C GLU A 307 -10.24 -8.43 -32.52
N ASN A 308 -10.62 -8.51 -33.79
CA ASN A 308 -10.06 -7.68 -34.87
C ASN A 308 -10.82 -6.35 -35.08
N ILE A 309 -11.84 -6.07 -34.27
CA ILE A 309 -12.68 -4.87 -34.42
C ILE A 309 -12.05 -3.72 -33.64
N SER A 310 -11.57 -2.70 -34.35
CA SER A 310 -11.10 -1.44 -33.75
C SER A 310 -12.20 -0.38 -33.64
N ASN A 311 -13.31 -0.54 -34.36
CA ASN A 311 -14.40 0.42 -34.38
C ASN A 311 -15.27 0.31 -33.11
N PHE A 312 -15.23 1.35 -32.28
CA PHE A 312 -15.95 1.42 -31.01
C PHE A 312 -17.46 1.21 -31.15
N ASN A 313 -18.09 1.80 -32.18
CA ASN A 313 -19.54 1.65 -32.40
C ASN A 313 -19.92 0.19 -32.69
N VAL A 314 -19.08 -0.53 -33.44
CA VAL A 314 -19.34 -1.95 -33.74
C VAL A 314 -19.20 -2.79 -32.47
N LEU A 315 -18.16 -2.56 -31.66
CA LEU A 315 -18.01 -3.23 -30.35
C LEU A 315 -19.23 -2.99 -29.45
N GLN A 316 -19.73 -1.76 -29.42
CA GLN A 316 -20.93 -1.39 -28.63
C GLN A 316 -22.20 -2.08 -29.11
N LYS A 317 -22.39 -2.24 -30.42
CA LYS A 317 -23.52 -3.01 -30.98
C LYS A 317 -23.42 -4.49 -30.64
N ASN A 318 -22.24 -5.09 -30.79
CA ASN A 318 -22.01 -6.48 -30.41
C ASN A 318 -22.28 -6.69 -28.93
N LEU A 319 -21.83 -5.76 -28.07
CA LEU A 319 -22.09 -5.84 -26.63
C LEU A 319 -23.59 -5.82 -26.34
N LEU A 320 -24.33 -4.87 -26.94
CA LEU A 320 -25.78 -4.77 -26.78
C LEU A 320 -26.50 -6.06 -27.18
N GLU A 321 -26.10 -6.70 -28.27
CA GLU A 321 -26.69 -7.96 -28.73
C GLU A 321 -26.45 -9.10 -27.74
N ASN A 322 -25.24 -9.21 -27.18
CA ASN A 322 -24.85 -10.30 -26.28
C ASN A 322 -25.48 -10.20 -24.87
N ILE A 323 -25.74 -8.99 -24.38
CA ILE A 323 -26.35 -8.73 -23.06
C ILE A 323 -27.88 -8.59 -23.13
N ARG A 324 -28.46 -8.58 -24.32
CA ARG A 324 -29.90 -8.36 -24.52
C ARG A 324 -30.72 -9.39 -23.75
N ASN A 325 -31.73 -8.92 -23.02
CA ASN A 325 -32.65 -9.76 -22.24
C ASN A 325 -32.01 -10.61 -21.12
N LYS A 326 -30.79 -10.27 -20.68
CA LYS A 326 -30.08 -10.97 -19.59
C LYS A 326 -29.81 -10.03 -18.43
N ARG A 327 -30.16 -10.42 -17.20
CA ARG A 327 -29.75 -9.69 -15.99
C ARG A 327 -28.25 -9.87 -15.81
N PHE A 328 -27.53 -8.79 -15.59
CA PHE A 328 -26.08 -8.85 -15.44
C PHE A 328 -25.57 -8.02 -14.27
N LEU A 329 -24.49 -8.51 -13.68
CA LEU A 329 -23.63 -7.77 -12.77
C LEU A 329 -22.32 -7.45 -13.49
N LEU A 330 -22.02 -6.16 -13.63
CA LEU A 330 -20.72 -5.69 -14.12
C LEU A 330 -19.90 -5.15 -12.94
N VAL A 331 -18.77 -5.77 -12.66
CA VAL A 331 -17.81 -5.25 -11.68
C VAL A 331 -16.74 -4.44 -12.40
N LEU A 332 -16.64 -3.16 -12.05
CA LEU A 332 -15.57 -2.27 -12.49
C LEU A 332 -14.64 -2.02 -11.31
N ASP A 333 -13.56 -2.78 -11.27
CA ASP A 333 -12.61 -2.75 -10.15
C ASP A 333 -11.51 -1.71 -10.38
N ASP A 334 -11.13 -1.03 -9.29
CA ASP A 334 -10.06 -0.04 -9.20
C ASP A 334 -10.23 1.13 -10.20
N MET A 335 -11.34 1.87 -10.07
CA MET A 335 -11.61 3.08 -10.86
C MET A 335 -10.87 4.32 -10.32
N TRP A 336 -10.19 5.05 -11.20
CA TRP A 336 -9.39 6.25 -10.86
C TRP A 336 -9.80 7.55 -11.57
N GLU A 337 -10.38 7.47 -12.77
CA GLU A 337 -10.66 8.65 -13.59
C GLU A 337 -11.89 9.42 -13.10
N ASP A 338 -11.73 10.71 -12.80
CA ASP A 338 -12.79 11.61 -12.31
C ASP A 338 -12.85 12.97 -13.04
N LYS A 339 -11.97 13.22 -14.02
CA LYS A 339 -11.88 14.50 -14.72
C LYS A 339 -12.92 14.63 -15.81
N ASP A 340 -13.21 13.54 -16.52
CA ASP A 340 -14.17 13.53 -17.63
C ASP A 340 -15.24 12.43 -17.50
N ARG A 341 -16.49 12.87 -17.31
CA ARG A 341 -17.66 12.00 -17.28
C ARG A 341 -18.07 11.50 -18.68
N SER A 342 -17.55 12.09 -19.76
CA SER A 342 -17.94 11.73 -21.13
C SER A 342 -17.60 10.28 -21.47
N GLY A 343 -16.41 9.80 -21.06
CA GLY A 343 -16.01 8.40 -21.28
C GLY A 343 -16.93 7.43 -20.55
N TRP A 344 -17.29 7.74 -19.31
CA TRP A 344 -18.28 6.97 -18.54
C TRP A 344 -19.63 6.90 -19.25
N ILE A 345 -20.14 8.04 -19.73
CA ILE A 345 -21.42 8.10 -20.45
C ILE A 345 -21.36 7.28 -21.75
N LYS A 346 -20.26 7.37 -22.50
CA LYS A 346 -20.04 6.60 -23.73
C LYS A 346 -20.01 5.11 -23.44
N LEU A 347 -19.24 4.67 -22.45
CA LEU A 347 -19.12 3.26 -22.06
C LEU A 347 -20.49 2.65 -21.71
N LEU A 348 -21.31 3.39 -20.96
CA LEU A 348 -22.63 2.91 -20.52
C LEU A 348 -23.73 3.04 -21.58
N ALA A 349 -23.50 3.72 -22.69
CA ALA A 349 -24.52 3.96 -23.72
C ALA A 349 -25.23 2.66 -24.20
N PRO A 350 -24.52 1.53 -24.45
CA PRO A 350 -25.16 0.28 -24.84
C PRO A 350 -26.01 -0.32 -23.71
N LEU A 351 -25.58 -0.16 -22.46
CA LEU A 351 -26.26 -0.76 -21.31
C LEU A 351 -27.63 -0.12 -21.03
N LYS A 352 -27.81 1.16 -21.40
CA LYS A 352 -29.08 1.90 -21.25
C LYS A 352 -30.17 1.47 -22.24
N GLY A 353 -29.80 0.80 -23.33
CA GLY A 353 -30.73 0.38 -24.39
C GLY A 353 -31.45 -0.94 -24.12
N ASN A 354 -31.15 -1.62 -23.01
CA ASN A 354 -31.70 -2.93 -22.71
C ASN A 354 -33.11 -2.80 -22.09
N GLN A 355 -34.03 -3.66 -22.53
CA GLN A 355 -35.47 -3.52 -22.24
C GLN A 355 -35.90 -4.13 -20.90
N VAL A 356 -35.06 -4.97 -20.29
CA VAL A 356 -35.31 -5.57 -18.97
C VAL A 356 -34.79 -4.62 -17.87
N SER A 357 -35.39 -4.63 -16.69
CA SER A 357 -34.89 -3.91 -15.51
C SER A 357 -34.00 -4.82 -14.66
N GLY A 358 -33.02 -4.26 -13.93
CA GLY A 358 -32.25 -5.00 -12.93
C GLY A 358 -30.82 -5.37 -13.34
N TYR A 359 -30.13 -4.51 -14.10
CA TYR A 359 -28.68 -4.63 -14.27
C TYR A 359 -27.94 -3.76 -13.27
N MET A 360 -26.90 -4.33 -12.68
CA MET A 360 -26.13 -3.70 -11.62
C MET A 360 -24.68 -3.49 -12.06
N ILE A 361 -24.12 -2.35 -11.70
CA ILE A 361 -22.69 -2.08 -11.77
C ILE A 361 -22.16 -1.92 -10.35
N LEU A 362 -21.19 -2.76 -9.97
CA LEU A 362 -20.43 -2.63 -8.75
C LEU A 362 -19.09 -1.97 -9.07
N ALA A 363 -18.89 -0.74 -8.63
CA ALA A 363 -17.66 0.01 -8.90
C ALA A 363 -16.80 0.11 -7.63
N THR A 364 -15.53 -0.30 -7.68
CA THR A 364 -14.61 -0.09 -6.55
C THR A 364 -13.68 1.09 -6.82
N THR A 365 -13.46 1.95 -5.82
CA THR A 365 -12.55 3.10 -5.97
C THR A 365 -11.96 3.55 -4.64
N ARG A 366 -10.82 4.24 -4.70
CA ARG A 366 -10.24 4.95 -3.55
C ARG A 366 -10.74 6.39 -3.43
N MET A 367 -11.36 6.91 -4.49
CA MET A 367 -11.61 8.34 -4.67
C MET A 367 -13.09 8.66 -4.51
N ASN A 368 -13.42 9.52 -3.55
CA ASN A 368 -14.79 10.00 -3.36
C ASN A 368 -15.31 10.77 -4.59
N SER A 369 -14.43 11.44 -5.34
CA SER A 369 -14.77 12.14 -6.59
C SER A 369 -15.26 11.18 -7.67
N VAL A 370 -14.55 10.07 -7.89
CA VAL A 370 -14.96 8.99 -8.81
C VAL A 370 -16.32 8.43 -8.39
N ALA A 371 -16.50 8.11 -7.10
CA ALA A 371 -17.77 7.59 -6.59
C ALA A 371 -18.94 8.55 -6.87
N LYS A 372 -18.78 9.84 -6.58
CA LYS A 372 -19.79 10.88 -6.87
C LYS A 372 -20.09 11.01 -8.36
N MET A 373 -19.10 10.82 -9.23
CA MET A 373 -19.28 10.89 -10.68
C MET A 373 -20.14 9.73 -11.22
N VAL A 374 -19.89 8.51 -10.73
CA VAL A 374 -20.49 7.29 -11.31
C VAL A 374 -21.77 6.84 -10.62
N ARG A 375 -21.98 7.20 -9.35
CA ARG A 375 -23.06 6.66 -8.51
C ARG A 375 -24.45 6.95 -9.03
N THR A 376 -25.32 5.96 -8.87
CA THR A 376 -26.79 6.15 -8.90
C THR A 376 -27.45 5.65 -7.61
N MET A 377 -26.69 4.95 -6.75
CA MET A 377 -27.06 4.51 -5.41
C MET A 377 -26.08 5.08 -4.39
N ASP A 378 -26.46 5.10 -3.13
CA ASP A 378 -25.56 5.54 -2.06
C ASP A 378 -24.34 4.62 -1.93
N GLU A 379 -23.17 5.21 -1.78
CA GLU A 379 -21.91 4.49 -1.68
C GLU A 379 -21.78 3.65 -0.39
N VAL A 380 -21.11 2.50 -0.51
CA VAL A 380 -20.67 1.68 0.62
C VAL A 380 -19.24 2.07 0.97
N ILE A 381 -19.07 2.71 2.13
CA ILE A 381 -17.75 3.15 2.61
C ILE A 381 -17.12 2.05 3.46
N LEU A 382 -15.95 1.56 3.04
CA LEU A 382 -15.14 0.62 3.80
C LEU A 382 -14.07 1.34 4.62
N SER A 383 -14.17 1.21 5.93
CA SER A 383 -13.16 1.61 6.92
C SER A 383 -12.23 0.42 7.26
N GLY A 384 -11.23 0.61 8.12
CA GLY A 384 -10.40 -0.49 8.63
C GLY A 384 -11.23 -1.57 9.35
N LEU A 385 -10.70 -2.79 9.42
CA LEU A 385 -11.31 -3.88 10.20
C LEU A 385 -11.37 -3.51 11.68
N ASN A 386 -12.39 -4.01 12.37
CA ASN A 386 -12.48 -3.88 13.82
C ASN A 386 -11.32 -4.61 14.51
N GLU A 387 -10.95 -4.17 15.72
CA GLU A 387 -9.74 -4.68 16.40
C GLU A 387 -9.73 -6.20 16.59
N LYS A 388 -10.88 -6.81 16.88
CA LYS A 388 -10.98 -8.26 17.12
C LYS A 388 -10.70 -9.05 15.84
N GLU A 389 -11.39 -8.71 14.76
CA GLU A 389 -11.26 -9.36 13.45
C GLU A 389 -9.88 -9.07 12.83
N PHE A 390 -9.39 -7.84 13.00
CA PHE A 390 -8.06 -7.47 12.54
C PHE A 390 -6.96 -8.25 13.26
N TRP A 391 -7.10 -8.49 14.58
CA TRP A 391 -6.15 -9.29 15.33
C TRP A 391 -6.10 -10.75 14.84
N LEU A 392 -7.24 -11.34 14.50
CA LEU A 392 -7.29 -12.69 13.92
C LEU A 392 -6.55 -12.74 12.57
N LEU A 393 -6.83 -11.78 11.68
CA LEU A 393 -6.12 -11.66 10.41
C LEU A 393 -4.60 -11.50 10.62
N PHE A 394 -4.20 -10.60 11.51
CA PHE A 394 -2.80 -10.33 11.79
C PHE A 394 -2.07 -11.58 12.31
N LYS A 395 -2.71 -12.39 13.17
CA LYS A 395 -2.14 -13.67 13.63
C LYS A 395 -1.87 -14.64 12.48
N VAL A 396 -2.77 -14.71 11.49
CA VAL A 396 -2.51 -15.52 10.29
C VAL A 396 -1.34 -14.98 9.49
N CYS A 397 -1.26 -13.67 9.31
CA CYS A 397 -0.17 -13.05 8.56
C CYS A 397 1.19 -13.26 9.23
N ALA A 398 1.28 -13.04 10.54
CA ALA A 398 2.54 -13.11 11.30
C ALA A 398 2.95 -14.54 11.66
N PHE A 399 1.99 -15.39 12.06
CA PHE A 399 2.26 -16.71 12.64
C PHE A 399 1.76 -17.87 11.78
N GLY A 400 1.06 -17.59 10.67
CA GLY A 400 0.46 -18.62 9.81
C GLY A 400 -0.77 -19.32 10.41
N ASN A 401 -1.23 -18.93 11.60
CA ASN A 401 -2.34 -19.57 12.30
C ASN A 401 -3.18 -18.54 13.08
N GLU A 402 -4.49 -18.51 12.82
CA GLU A 402 -5.42 -17.63 13.52
C GLU A 402 -5.59 -18.01 14.99
N ASN A 403 -5.32 -19.26 15.36
CA ASN A 403 -5.41 -19.79 16.71
C ASN A 403 -4.03 -19.85 17.39
N TYR A 404 -3.07 -19.05 16.94
CA TYR A 404 -1.77 -18.98 17.61
C TYR A 404 -1.92 -18.51 19.06
N GLU A 405 -1.56 -19.39 20.00
CA GLU A 405 -1.52 -19.15 21.46
C GLU A 405 -0.09 -19.22 22.02
N GLY A 406 0.93 -19.06 21.17
CA GLY A 406 2.34 -19.12 21.60
C GLY A 406 2.75 -17.96 22.53
N ASP A 407 4.05 -17.65 22.59
CA ASP A 407 4.64 -16.75 23.61
C ASP A 407 3.76 -15.50 23.95
N PRO A 408 3.27 -15.39 25.20
CA PRO A 408 2.47 -14.25 25.66
C PRO A 408 3.13 -12.87 25.44
N TYR A 409 4.46 -12.80 25.50
CA TYR A 409 5.20 -11.56 25.26
C TYR A 409 5.14 -11.16 23.79
N LEU A 410 5.36 -12.10 22.86
CA LEU A 410 5.19 -11.86 21.42
C LEU A 410 3.74 -11.50 21.06
N GLN A 411 2.75 -12.10 21.75
CA GLN A 411 1.36 -11.71 21.58
C GLN A 411 1.08 -10.28 22.03
N SER A 412 1.69 -9.84 23.14
CA SER A 412 1.55 -8.46 23.63
C SER A 412 2.10 -7.47 22.61
N ILE A 413 3.30 -7.72 22.08
CA ILE A 413 3.91 -6.93 21.01
C ILE A 413 3.03 -6.95 19.76
N GLY A 414 2.63 -8.14 19.32
CA GLY A 414 1.77 -8.29 18.15
C GLY A 414 0.47 -7.48 18.25
N LYS A 415 -0.18 -7.45 19.43
CA LYS A 415 -1.39 -6.65 19.65
C LYS A 415 -1.11 -5.14 19.55
N GLN A 416 0.04 -4.68 20.02
CA GLN A 416 0.45 -3.28 19.90
C GLN A 416 0.70 -2.91 18.44
N ILE A 417 1.39 -3.77 17.69
CA ILE A 417 1.57 -3.61 16.24
C ILE A 417 0.20 -3.62 15.54
N ALA A 418 -0.68 -4.56 15.86
CA ALA A 418 -2.00 -4.63 15.23
C ALA A 418 -2.81 -3.34 15.48
N LYS A 419 -2.75 -2.79 16.69
CA LYS A 419 -3.36 -1.49 17.02
C LYS A 419 -2.75 -0.36 16.19
N ALA A 420 -1.44 -0.39 15.93
CA ALA A 420 -0.73 0.57 15.08
C ALA A 420 -1.20 0.58 13.63
N LEU A 421 -1.54 -0.60 13.09
CA LEU A 421 -1.94 -0.76 11.68
C LEU A 421 -3.39 -0.35 11.39
N LYS A 422 -4.12 0.12 12.41
CA LYS A 422 -5.46 0.73 12.29
C LYS A 422 -6.45 -0.08 11.44
N GLY A 423 -6.38 -1.41 11.51
CA GLY A 423 -7.33 -2.27 10.82
C GLY A 423 -7.08 -2.46 9.32
N CYS A 424 -5.94 -2.04 8.75
CA CYS A 424 -5.65 -2.16 7.31
C CYS A 424 -5.15 -3.57 6.93
N PRO A 425 -5.94 -4.39 6.19
CA PRO A 425 -5.58 -5.78 5.88
C PRO A 425 -4.26 -5.92 5.11
N LEU A 426 -4.00 -5.06 4.13
CA LEU A 426 -2.75 -5.11 3.36
C LEU A 426 -1.54 -4.82 4.25
N ALA A 427 -1.66 -3.87 5.17
CA ALA A 427 -0.60 -3.57 6.13
C ALA A 427 -0.32 -4.75 7.07
N ALA A 428 -1.36 -5.46 7.52
CA ALA A 428 -1.20 -6.69 8.29
C ALA A 428 -0.46 -7.78 7.52
N GLN A 429 -0.76 -7.95 6.23
CA GLN A 429 -0.06 -8.91 5.37
C GLN A 429 1.41 -8.55 5.21
N SER A 430 1.73 -7.28 4.92
CA SER A 430 3.11 -6.82 4.76
C SER A 430 3.91 -6.98 6.05
N VAL A 431 3.42 -6.44 7.17
CA VAL A 431 4.13 -6.52 8.46
C VAL A 431 4.19 -7.96 8.97
N GLY A 432 3.10 -8.71 8.84
CA GLY A 432 3.09 -10.13 9.23
C GLY A 432 4.09 -10.96 8.44
N ALA A 433 4.24 -10.72 7.13
CA ALA A 433 5.24 -11.42 6.32
C ALA A 433 6.68 -11.14 6.80
N LEU A 434 6.99 -9.90 7.16
CA LEU A 434 8.30 -9.52 7.72
C LEU A 434 8.56 -10.17 9.10
N LEU A 435 7.53 -10.27 9.93
CA LEU A 435 7.64 -10.96 11.21
C LEU A 435 7.82 -12.47 11.02
N LYS A 436 7.19 -13.05 9.99
CA LYS A 436 7.29 -14.48 9.70
C LYS A 436 8.70 -14.89 9.27
N THR A 437 9.39 -14.07 8.48
CA THR A 437 10.78 -14.33 8.06
C THR A 437 11.73 -14.24 9.26
N SER A 438 11.62 -13.17 10.06
CA SER A 438 12.48 -12.98 11.23
C SER A 438 12.29 -14.01 12.35
N VAL A 439 11.07 -14.51 12.55
CA VAL A 439 10.79 -15.61 13.50
C VAL A 439 11.34 -16.95 12.98
N SER A 440 11.28 -17.19 11.68
CA SER A 440 11.80 -18.43 11.06
C SER A 440 13.33 -18.48 11.11
N ASP A 441 13.99 -17.35 10.92
CA ASP A 441 15.46 -17.26 10.99
C ASP A 441 15.98 -17.54 12.40
N LYS A 442 15.30 -17.03 13.45
CA LYS A 442 15.63 -17.37 14.85
C LYS A 442 15.41 -18.85 15.18
N ALA A 443 14.34 -19.46 14.66
CA ALA A 443 14.08 -20.88 14.88
C ALA A 443 15.16 -21.77 14.23
N LEU A 444 15.75 -21.33 13.10
CA LEU A 444 16.86 -22.01 12.42
C LEU A 444 18.21 -21.78 13.13
N GLU A 445 18.45 -20.61 13.71
CA GLU A 445 19.63 -20.34 14.56
C GLU A 445 19.61 -21.15 15.86
N ASP A 446 18.45 -21.24 16.54
CA ASP A 446 18.33 -22.05 17.75
C ASP A 446 18.47 -23.56 17.49
N SER A 447 18.03 -24.03 16.32
CA SER A 447 18.17 -25.45 15.94
C SER A 447 19.56 -25.81 15.38
N SER A 448 20.30 -24.85 14.81
CA SER A 448 21.70 -25.03 14.44
C SER A 448 22.65 -24.94 15.65
N GLY A 449 22.33 -24.11 16.65
CA GLY A 449 23.01 -24.11 17.95
C GLY A 449 22.86 -25.40 18.74
N GLN A 450 21.74 -26.14 18.56
CA GLN A 450 21.55 -27.45 19.20
C GLN A 450 22.28 -28.60 18.49
N MET A 451 22.58 -28.50 17.18
CA MET A 451 23.37 -29.52 16.49
C MET A 451 24.87 -29.42 16.77
N GLU A 452 25.41 -28.25 17.14
CA GLU A 452 26.81 -28.10 17.54
C GLU A 452 27.14 -28.57 18.97
N ILE A 453 26.12 -28.71 19.84
CA ILE A 453 26.30 -29.23 21.20
C ILE A 453 26.42 -30.77 21.21
N PHE A 454 25.92 -31.46 20.17
CA PHE A 454 26.05 -32.92 20.03
C PHE A 454 27.32 -33.40 19.32
N SER A 455 28.08 -32.54 18.64
CA SER A 455 29.33 -32.90 17.96
C SER A 455 30.60 -32.62 18.78
N ARG A 456 30.50 -31.98 19.95
CA ARG A 456 31.62 -31.74 20.89
C ARG A 456 31.64 -32.63 22.14
N ARG A 457 30.79 -33.66 22.19
CA ARG A 457 30.90 -34.76 23.16
C ARG A 457 31.08 -36.10 22.45
N ARG A 458 32.29 -36.32 21.91
CA ARG A 458 32.91 -37.65 21.77
C ARG A 458 34.41 -37.52 21.76
#